data_AF-A0A444HXB8-F1
#
_entry.id   AF-A0A444HXB8-F1
#
_cell.length_a   1.000
_cell.length_b   1.000
_cell.length_c   1.000
_cell.angle_alpha   90.00
_cell.angle_beta   90.00
_cell.angle_gamma   90.00
#
_symmetry.space_group_name_H-M   'P 1'
#
loop_
_entity.id
_entity.type
_entity.pdbx_description
1 polymer ?
#
loop_
_entity_poly.entity_id
_entity_poly.type
_entity_poly.pdbx_seq_one_letter_code
_entity_poly.pdbx_strand_id
1 'polypeptide(L)'
;GALRGSDRLVDRMLAAGRERKEVVQAVPEAGARLRALGSAYVNLLDAERQATTEERRRMAVAIPGLSTAAEDVLMRLTAEAKNNGRKLSGSAASLGPDIRREFAAVSSALDERFGRSAIIRGEKDLSNRVPPAQHRAFEVMQEKLKVLQQTVRRESSEQIISERRQRTTNRSIDL
;
A
#
# COMPACT_ATOMS: atom_id res chain seq x y z
N GLY A 1 9.99 -36.14 29.96
CA GLY A 1 9.68 -37.41 30.65
C GLY A 1 10.96 -38.15 30.97
N ALA A 2 10.87 -39.29 31.67
CA ALA A 2 12.04 -40.09 32.01
C ALA A 2 12.64 -40.76 30.75
N LEU A 3 13.97 -40.74 30.63
CA LEU A 3 14.69 -41.43 29.56
C LEU A 3 14.78 -42.93 29.87
N ARG A 4 14.68 -43.77 28.83
CA ARG A 4 14.84 -45.23 28.94
C ARG A 4 16.25 -45.58 29.45
N GLY A 5 16.35 -46.60 30.30
CA GLY A 5 17.62 -47.05 30.89
C GLY A 5 17.96 -46.38 32.24
N SER A 6 18.93 -46.93 32.95
CA SER A 6 19.37 -46.52 34.30
C SER A 6 20.76 -45.86 34.25
N ASP A 7 21.02 -44.91 35.16
CA ASP A 7 22.32 -44.21 35.24
C ASP A 7 23.34 -44.93 36.13
N ARG A 8 22.96 -46.07 36.71
CA ARG A 8 23.85 -46.93 37.49
C ARG A 8 25.01 -47.41 36.62
N LEU A 9 26.19 -47.47 37.23
CA LEU A 9 27.45 -47.76 36.55
C LEU A 9 27.44 -49.14 35.85
N VAL A 10 26.80 -50.13 36.48
CA VAL A 10 26.54 -51.48 35.93
C VAL A 10 25.60 -51.46 34.73
N ASP A 11 24.53 -50.65 34.78
CA ASP A 11 23.52 -50.56 33.70
C ASP A 11 24.04 -49.77 32.49
N ARG A 12 25.04 -48.92 32.69
CA ARG A 12 25.68 -48.11 31.65
C ARG A 12 26.43 -48.96 30.61
N MET A 13 26.87 -50.16 30.97
CA MET A 13 27.57 -51.09 30.07
C MET A 13 26.61 -51.94 29.22
N LEU A 14 25.32 -51.96 29.57
CA LEU A 14 24.27 -52.65 28.83
C LEU A 14 23.79 -51.78 27.65
N ALA A 15 23.09 -52.40 26.68
CA ALA A 15 22.57 -51.71 25.49
C ALA A 15 21.70 -50.49 25.85
N ALA A 16 20.81 -50.64 26.85
CA ALA A 16 19.96 -49.56 27.34
C ALA A 16 20.75 -48.38 27.95
N GLY A 17 21.93 -48.64 28.52
CA GLY A 17 22.82 -47.60 29.04
C GLY A 17 23.51 -46.79 27.94
N ARG A 18 23.88 -47.44 26.82
CA ARG A 18 24.41 -46.77 25.63
C ARG A 18 23.35 -45.92 24.93
N GLU A 19 22.14 -46.47 24.73
CA GLU A 19 20.98 -45.73 24.22
C GLU A 19 20.68 -44.48 25.06
N ARG A 20 20.71 -44.60 26.40
CA ARG A 20 20.51 -43.45 27.30
C ARG A 20 21.58 -42.37 27.10
N LYS A 21 22.85 -42.74 27.00
CA LYS A 21 23.96 -41.79 26.83
C LYS A 21 23.80 -40.98 25.55
N GLU A 22 23.45 -41.64 24.45
CA GLU A 22 23.22 -40.99 23.15
C GLU A 22 22.02 -40.03 23.22
N VAL A 23 20.91 -40.47 23.82
CA VAL A 23 19.72 -39.62 23.97
C VAL A 23 19.99 -38.43 24.89
N VAL A 24 20.71 -38.61 26.01
CA VAL A 24 21.09 -37.51 26.92
C VAL A 24 21.91 -36.44 26.18
N GLN A 25 22.78 -36.83 25.25
CA GLN A 25 23.55 -35.89 24.44
C GLN A 25 22.72 -35.22 23.34
N ALA A 26 21.75 -35.92 22.76
CA ALA A 26 20.90 -35.40 21.70
C ALA A 26 19.75 -34.49 22.19
N VAL A 27 19.30 -34.65 23.45
CA VAL A 27 18.18 -33.87 24.02
C VAL A 27 18.44 -32.35 24.01
N PRO A 28 19.63 -31.83 24.40
CA PRO A 28 19.94 -30.42 24.27
C PRO A 28 19.83 -29.89 22.83
N GLU A 29 20.29 -30.66 21.84
CA GLU A 29 20.19 -30.29 20.43
C GLU A 29 18.72 -30.27 19.97
N ALA A 30 17.93 -31.27 20.35
CA ALA A 30 16.50 -31.29 20.07
C ALA A 30 15.79 -30.10 20.72
N GLY A 31 16.15 -29.74 21.96
CA GLY A 31 15.64 -28.56 22.65
C GLY A 31 16.03 -27.25 21.97
N ALA A 32 17.26 -27.16 21.45
CA ALA A 32 17.71 -26.00 20.67
C ALA A 32 16.93 -25.89 19.34
N ARG A 33 16.72 -27.00 18.63
CA ARG A 33 15.92 -27.04 17.39
C ARG A 33 14.47 -26.66 17.64
N LEU A 34 13.86 -27.14 18.73
CA LEU A 34 12.49 -26.78 19.11
C LEU A 34 12.38 -25.29 19.46
N ARG A 35 13.36 -24.72 20.18
CA ARG A 35 13.42 -23.28 20.44
C ARG A 35 13.58 -22.47 19.16
N ALA A 36 14.45 -22.91 18.25
CA ALA A 36 14.62 -22.27 16.95
C ALA A 36 13.32 -22.29 16.14
N LEU A 37 12.63 -23.44 16.09
CA LEU A 37 11.33 -23.56 15.43
C LEU A 37 10.27 -22.66 16.06
N GLY A 38 10.21 -22.61 17.40
CA GLY A 38 9.31 -21.71 18.13
C GLY A 38 9.57 -20.24 17.79
N SER A 39 10.84 -19.82 17.76
CA SER A 39 11.22 -18.46 17.38
C SER A 39 10.87 -18.13 15.92
N ALA A 40 11.10 -19.07 15.00
CA ALA A 40 10.75 -18.91 13.60
C ALA A 40 9.24 -18.76 13.39
N TYR A 41 8.44 -19.57 14.10
CA TYR A 41 6.98 -19.49 14.04
C TYR A 41 6.45 -18.16 14.57
N VAL A 42 6.94 -17.70 15.73
CA VAL A 42 6.55 -16.40 16.30
C VAL A 42 6.89 -15.26 15.34
N ASN A 43 8.10 -15.27 14.78
CA ASN A 43 8.53 -14.24 13.83
C ASN A 43 7.65 -14.22 12.56
N LEU A 44 7.32 -15.39 12.01
CA LEU A 44 6.45 -15.49 10.84
C LEU A 44 5.04 -14.97 11.14
N LEU A 45 4.47 -15.39 12.28
CA LEU A 45 3.15 -14.96 12.71
C LEU A 45 3.09 -13.44 12.96
N ASP A 46 4.12 -12.87 13.56
CA ASP A 46 4.19 -11.43 13.81
C ASP A 46 4.35 -10.65 12.50
N ALA A 47 5.11 -11.17 11.53
CA ALA A 47 5.20 -10.58 10.19
C ALA A 47 3.84 -10.58 9.46
N GLU A 48 3.08 -11.68 9.52
CA GLU A 48 1.73 -11.75 8.96
C GLU A 48 0.77 -10.78 9.64
N ARG A 49 0.81 -10.70 10.98
CA ARG A 49 0.00 -9.74 11.75
C ARG A 49 0.32 -8.29 11.39
N GLN A 50 1.61 -7.96 11.23
CA GLN A 50 2.03 -6.63 10.79
C GLN A 50 1.51 -6.34 9.38
N ALA A 51 1.63 -7.29 8.45
CA ALA A 51 1.10 -7.13 7.09
C ALA A 51 -0.42 -6.86 7.09
N THR A 52 -1.20 -7.61 7.86
CA THR A 52 -2.65 -7.37 8.01
C THR A 52 -2.96 -6.04 8.68
N THR A 53 -2.17 -5.63 9.68
CA THR A 53 -2.35 -4.34 10.36
C THR A 53 -2.09 -3.18 9.40
N GLU A 54 -1.03 -3.27 8.60
CA GLU A 54 -0.70 -2.28 7.58
C GLU A 54 -1.75 -2.24 6.46
N GLU A 55 -2.27 -3.40 6.05
CA GLU A 55 -3.40 -3.50 5.12
C GLU A 55 -4.62 -2.77 5.68
N ARG A 56 -4.99 -3.04 6.94
CA ARG A 56 -6.12 -2.37 7.62
C ARG A 56 -5.90 -0.88 7.78
N ARG A 57 -4.69 -0.43 8.13
CA ARG A 57 -4.33 1.00 8.21
C ARG A 57 -4.53 1.70 6.87
N ARG A 58 -4.11 1.08 5.76
CA ARG A 58 -4.31 1.63 4.41
C ARG A 58 -5.79 1.64 4.02
N MET A 59 -6.57 0.62 4.41
CA MET A 59 -8.02 0.58 4.20
C MET A 59 -8.81 1.55 5.09
N ALA A 60 -8.24 2.02 6.20
CA ALA A 60 -8.88 3.00 7.08
C ALA A 60 -8.93 4.42 6.48
N VAL A 61 -8.17 4.69 5.41
CA VAL A 61 -8.25 5.96 4.69
C VAL A 61 -9.56 6.01 3.92
N ALA A 62 -10.54 6.71 4.48
CA ALA A 62 -11.79 7.02 3.79
C ALA A 62 -11.48 7.87 2.56
N ILE A 63 -11.89 7.40 1.37
CA ILE A 63 -11.86 8.22 0.16
C ILE A 63 -13.13 9.07 0.17
N PRO A 64 -13.04 10.41 0.17
CA PRO A 64 -14.20 11.28 0.11
C PRO A 64 -15.06 10.96 -1.12
N GLY A 65 -16.39 10.99 -0.95
CA GLY A 65 -17.30 10.97 -2.08
C GLY A 65 -17.20 12.27 -2.89
N LEU A 66 -17.44 12.18 -4.20
CA LEU A 66 -17.60 13.34 -5.06
C LEU A 66 -19.05 13.80 -5.05
N SER A 67 -19.29 15.10 -5.18
CA SER A 67 -20.61 15.63 -5.49
C SER A 67 -21.04 15.19 -6.89
N THR A 68 -22.36 15.17 -7.15
CA THR A 68 -22.89 14.82 -8.48
C THR A 68 -22.33 15.70 -9.60
N ALA A 69 -22.14 17.00 -9.33
CA ALA A 69 -21.51 17.92 -10.26
C ALA A 69 -20.04 17.54 -10.55
N ALA A 70 -19.28 17.15 -9.52
CA ALA A 70 -17.90 16.71 -9.67
C ALA A 70 -17.79 15.36 -10.40
N GLU A 71 -18.74 14.45 -10.17
CA GLU A 71 -18.84 13.17 -10.91
C GLU A 71 -19.12 13.39 -12.40
N ASP A 72 -20.07 14.27 -12.74
CA ASP A 72 -20.39 14.61 -14.13
C ASP A 72 -19.19 15.21 -14.86
N VAL A 73 -18.46 16.10 -14.19
CA VAL A 73 -17.21 16.67 -14.72
C VAL A 73 -16.15 15.59 -14.91
N LEU A 74 -16.00 14.68 -13.95
CA LEU A 74 -15.07 13.56 -14.08
C LEU A 74 -15.43 12.65 -15.25
N MET A 75 -16.72 12.37 -15.48
CA MET A 75 -17.18 11.60 -16.63
C MET A 75 -16.83 12.28 -17.95
N ARG A 76 -17.07 13.60 -18.06
CA ARG A 76 -16.71 14.39 -19.26
C ARG A 76 -15.21 14.34 -19.51
N LEU A 77 -14.39 14.60 -18.49
CA LEU A 77 -12.92 14.54 -18.58
C LEU A 77 -12.44 13.14 -18.98
N THR A 78 -13.06 12.08 -18.47
CA THR A 78 -12.69 10.70 -18.82
C THR A 78 -13.05 10.37 -20.27
N ALA A 79 -14.20 10.83 -20.75
CA ALA A 79 -14.58 10.68 -22.16
C ALA A 79 -13.64 11.46 -23.09
N GLU A 80 -13.29 12.70 -22.72
CA GLU A 80 -12.30 13.50 -23.44
C GLU A 80 -10.91 12.85 -23.45
N ALA A 81 -10.47 12.27 -22.32
CA ALA A 81 -9.19 11.57 -22.23
C ALA A 81 -9.10 10.39 -23.20
N LYS A 82 -10.18 9.59 -23.30
CA LYS A 82 -10.27 8.46 -24.23
C LYS A 82 -10.20 8.91 -25.69
N ASN A 83 -10.81 10.05 -26.02
CA ASN A 83 -10.89 10.53 -27.39
C ASN A 83 -9.63 11.29 -27.84
N ASN A 84 -8.99 12.04 -26.93
CA ASN A 84 -7.96 13.00 -27.31
C ASN A 84 -6.53 12.63 -26.91
N GLY A 85 -6.31 11.54 -26.17
CA GLY A 85 -5.01 10.87 -25.88
C GLY A 85 -3.89 11.68 -25.20
N ARG A 86 -3.87 13.01 -25.36
CA ARG A 86 -2.83 13.97 -24.96
C ARG A 86 -3.36 15.39 -24.70
N LYS A 87 -4.55 15.78 -25.19
CA LYS A 87 -5.11 17.13 -25.00
C LYS A 87 -6.21 17.15 -23.93
N LEU A 88 -5.87 16.88 -22.68
CA LEU A 88 -6.65 17.32 -21.50
C LEU A 88 -6.49 18.83 -21.22
N SER A 89 -6.01 19.58 -22.22
CA SER A 89 -5.40 20.90 -22.06
C SER A 89 -6.37 22.06 -21.96
N GLY A 90 -7.62 21.88 -22.38
CA GLY A 90 -8.63 22.95 -22.35
C GLY A 90 -9.56 22.88 -21.14
N SER A 91 -9.84 21.68 -20.64
CA SER A 91 -10.96 21.44 -19.71
C SER A 91 -10.58 21.60 -18.24
N ALA A 92 -9.31 21.31 -17.87
CA ALA A 92 -8.81 21.50 -16.50
C ALA A 92 -8.83 22.97 -16.04
N ALA A 93 -8.66 23.92 -16.98
CA ALA A 93 -8.65 25.35 -16.67
C ALA A 93 -10.04 25.90 -16.25
N SER A 94 -11.13 25.18 -16.56
CA SER A 94 -12.51 25.65 -16.33
C SER A 94 -13.20 25.00 -15.11
N LEU A 95 -12.47 24.29 -14.25
CA LEU A 95 -13.08 23.73 -13.04
C LEU A 95 -13.49 24.85 -12.06
N GLY A 96 -14.67 24.74 -11.45
CA GLY A 96 -15.06 25.60 -10.34
C GLY A 96 -14.21 25.36 -9.09
N PRO A 97 -14.02 26.36 -8.21
CA PRO A 97 -13.18 26.24 -7.02
C PRO A 97 -13.57 25.08 -6.09
N ASP A 98 -14.86 24.79 -5.98
CA ASP A 98 -15.36 23.71 -5.10
C ASP A 98 -15.02 22.32 -5.67
N ILE A 99 -15.21 22.12 -6.98
CA ILE A 99 -14.88 20.86 -7.67
C ILE A 99 -13.37 20.60 -7.60
N ARG A 100 -12.54 21.64 -7.70
CA ARG A 100 -11.08 21.53 -7.54
C ARG A 100 -10.70 21.01 -6.16
N ARG A 101 -11.36 21.52 -5.10
CA ARG A 101 -11.13 21.08 -3.72
C ARG A 101 -11.53 19.62 -3.54
N GLU A 102 -12.67 19.20 -4.07
CA GLU A 102 -13.11 17.81 -4.03
C GLU A 102 -12.12 16.88 -4.75
N PHE A 103 -11.69 17.25 -5.96
CA PHE A 103 -10.71 16.48 -6.71
C PHE A 103 -9.36 16.41 -5.99
N ALA A 104 -8.91 17.50 -5.37
CA ALA A 104 -7.69 17.51 -4.57
C ALA A 104 -7.81 16.61 -3.33
N ALA A 105 -8.94 16.64 -2.62
CA ALA A 105 -9.20 15.80 -1.46
C ALA A 105 -9.19 14.31 -1.82
N VAL A 106 -9.86 13.94 -2.91
CA VAL A 106 -9.84 12.57 -3.43
C VAL A 106 -8.44 12.18 -3.89
N SER A 107 -7.72 13.06 -4.61
CA SER A 107 -6.35 12.79 -5.06
C SER A 107 -5.40 12.52 -3.89
N SER A 108 -5.50 13.30 -2.80
CA SER A 108 -4.71 13.12 -1.58
C SER A 108 -5.05 11.80 -0.87
N ALA A 109 -6.34 11.49 -0.71
CA ALA A 109 -6.77 10.24 -0.10
C ALA A 109 -6.31 9.00 -0.90
N LEU A 110 -6.29 9.10 -2.24
CA LEU A 110 -5.75 8.06 -3.10
C LEU A 110 -4.23 7.92 -2.94
N ASP A 111 -3.49 9.03 -2.86
CA ASP A 111 -2.05 9.01 -2.64
C ASP A 111 -1.68 8.48 -1.24
N GLU A 112 -2.52 8.70 -0.22
CA GLU A 112 -2.36 8.12 1.12
C GLU A 112 -2.65 6.60 1.13
N ARG A 113 -3.74 6.18 0.48
CA ARG A 113 -4.17 4.77 0.47
C ARG A 113 -3.30 3.89 -0.42
N PHE A 114 -2.92 4.38 -1.59
CA PHE A 114 -2.20 3.61 -2.62
C PHE A 114 -0.72 4.00 -2.73
N GLY A 115 -0.30 5.08 -2.09
CA GLY A 115 1.04 5.64 -2.24
C GLY A 115 1.08 6.71 -3.33
N ARG A 116 2.03 7.63 -3.17
CA ARG A 116 2.16 8.82 -4.02
C ARG A 116 2.28 8.46 -5.51
N SER A 117 1.33 8.92 -6.33
CA SER A 117 1.29 8.67 -7.78
C SER A 117 1.14 7.20 -8.19
N ALA A 118 0.77 6.30 -7.28
CA ALA A 118 0.77 4.86 -7.59
C ALA A 118 -0.24 4.51 -8.70
N ILE A 119 -1.42 5.13 -8.66
CA ILE A 119 -2.49 4.95 -9.66
C ILE A 119 -2.05 5.47 -11.04
N ILE A 120 -1.44 6.66 -11.12
CA ILE A 120 -0.94 7.21 -12.38
C ILE A 120 0.16 6.34 -12.99
N ARG A 121 1.07 5.82 -12.16
CA ARG A 121 2.16 4.94 -12.60
C ARG A 121 1.72 3.55 -13.05
N GLY A 122 0.48 3.14 -12.73
CA GLY A 122 0.01 1.79 -13.04
C GLY A 122 0.80 0.72 -12.29
N GLU A 123 1.11 0.96 -11.01
CA GLU A 123 1.82 0.00 -10.18
C GLU A 123 1.04 -1.32 -10.10
N LYS A 124 1.72 -2.46 -10.28
CA LYS A 124 1.06 -3.77 -10.43
C LYS A 124 0.39 -4.26 -9.14
N ASP A 125 0.80 -3.73 -7.99
CA ASP A 125 0.34 -4.19 -6.67
C ASP A 125 -0.84 -3.38 -6.12
N LEU A 126 -1.52 -2.57 -6.95
CA LEU A 126 -2.67 -1.76 -6.52
C LEU A 126 -3.88 -2.62 -6.14
N SER A 127 -4.12 -3.72 -6.86
CA SER A 127 -5.21 -4.65 -6.58
C SER A 127 -5.06 -5.29 -5.20
N ASN A 128 -3.84 -5.61 -4.78
CA ASN A 128 -3.53 -6.14 -3.45
C ASN A 128 -3.84 -5.15 -2.31
N ARG A 129 -4.10 -3.87 -2.63
CA ARG A 129 -4.45 -2.82 -1.66
C ARG A 129 -5.96 -2.52 -1.62
N VAL A 130 -6.74 -3.30 -2.37
CA VAL A 130 -8.19 -3.24 -2.42
C VAL A 130 -8.75 -4.60 -1.97
N PRO A 131 -9.85 -4.65 -1.19
CA PRO A 131 -10.51 -5.91 -0.86
C PRO A 131 -10.85 -6.72 -2.13
N PRO A 132 -10.68 -8.06 -2.13
CA PRO A 132 -10.96 -8.91 -3.30
C PRO A 132 -12.35 -8.72 -3.91
N ALA A 133 -13.37 -8.51 -3.05
CA ALA A 133 -14.74 -8.24 -3.49
C ALA A 133 -14.89 -6.96 -4.34
N GLN A 134 -13.95 -6.01 -4.19
CA GLN A 134 -13.96 -4.71 -4.86
C GLN A 134 -12.98 -4.64 -6.03
N HIS A 135 -12.21 -5.69 -6.33
CA HIS A 135 -11.21 -5.70 -7.41
C HIS A 135 -11.81 -5.31 -8.75
N ARG A 136 -12.95 -5.91 -9.12
CA ARG A 136 -13.64 -5.61 -10.40
C ARG A 136 -14.13 -4.17 -10.48
N ALA A 137 -14.72 -3.65 -9.41
CA ALA A 137 -15.18 -2.27 -9.36
C ALA A 137 -13.99 -1.30 -9.46
N PHE A 138 -12.89 -1.62 -8.77
CA PHE A 138 -11.66 -0.83 -8.81
C PHE A 138 -11.02 -0.82 -10.20
N GLU A 139 -10.91 -1.97 -10.87
CA GLU A 139 -10.40 -2.07 -12.25
C GLU A 139 -11.18 -1.15 -13.21
N VAL A 140 -12.52 -1.16 -13.12
CA VAL A 140 -13.39 -0.31 -13.96
C VAL A 140 -13.21 1.18 -13.63
N MET A 141 -13.03 1.51 -12.35
CA MET A 141 -12.85 2.89 -11.90
C MET A 141 -11.43 3.44 -12.07
N GLN A 142 -10.43 2.56 -12.22
CA GLN A 142 -9.02 2.94 -12.21
C GLN A 142 -8.68 4.00 -13.27
N GLU A 143 -9.25 3.87 -14.47
CA GLU A 143 -9.09 4.86 -15.53
C GLU A 143 -9.66 6.22 -15.15
N LYS A 144 -10.85 6.26 -14.52
CA LYS A 144 -11.45 7.52 -14.03
C LYS A 144 -10.56 8.15 -12.95
N LEU A 145 -10.08 7.38 -11.98
CA LEU A 145 -9.22 7.86 -10.91
C LEU A 145 -7.88 8.40 -11.44
N LYS A 146 -7.34 7.77 -12.48
CA LYS A 146 -6.12 8.22 -13.16
C LYS A 146 -6.33 9.58 -13.83
N VAL A 147 -7.45 9.77 -14.53
CA VAL A 147 -7.82 11.06 -15.14
C VAL A 147 -8.01 12.15 -14.08
N LEU A 148 -8.63 11.82 -12.94
CA LEU A 148 -8.78 12.74 -11.81
C LEU A 148 -7.42 13.22 -11.30
N GLN A 149 -6.51 12.30 -10.96
CA GLN A 149 -5.18 12.67 -10.43
C GLN A 149 -4.33 13.43 -11.48
N GLN A 150 -4.46 13.12 -12.76
CA GLN A 150 -3.79 13.87 -13.84
C GLN A 150 -4.31 15.31 -13.94
N THR A 151 -5.62 15.50 -13.81
CA THR A 151 -6.26 16.83 -13.83
C THR A 151 -5.75 17.70 -12.68
N VAL A 152 -5.72 17.18 -11.45
CA VAL A 152 -5.23 17.90 -10.25
C VAL A 152 -3.77 18.33 -10.40
N ARG A 153 -2.91 17.44 -10.91
CA ARG A 153 -1.47 17.76 -11.13
C ARG A 153 -1.26 18.84 -12.17
N ARG A 154 -2.04 18.78 -13.24
CA ARG A 154 -1.97 19.78 -14.30
C ARG A 154 -2.39 21.14 -13.78
N GLU A 155 -3.50 21.20 -13.05
CA GLU A 155 -3.98 22.44 -12.43
C GLU A 155 -2.93 23.03 -11.46
N SER A 156 -2.35 22.20 -10.60
CA SER A 156 -1.29 22.62 -9.67
C SER A 156 -0.07 23.18 -10.44
N SER A 157 0.28 22.57 -11.57
CA SER A 157 1.39 23.04 -12.42
C SER A 157 1.07 24.38 -13.07
N GLU A 158 -0.16 24.56 -13.57
CA GLU A 158 -0.64 25.80 -14.17
C GLU A 158 -0.69 26.95 -13.13
N GLN A 159 -1.13 26.67 -11.90
CA GLN A 159 -1.09 27.63 -10.78
C GLN A 159 0.35 28.08 -10.50
N ILE A 160 1.29 27.15 -10.34
CA ILE A 160 2.72 27.48 -10.10
C ILE A 160 3.29 28.34 -11.23
N ILE A 161 2.97 28.04 -12.49
CA ILE A 161 3.43 28.82 -13.65
C ILE A 161 2.81 30.22 -13.62
N SER A 162 1.53 30.34 -13.29
CA SER A 162 0.83 31.63 -13.21
C SER A 162 1.38 32.51 -12.09
N GLU A 163 1.64 31.97 -10.90
CA GLU A 163 2.27 32.68 -9.79
C GLU A 163 3.68 33.16 -10.14
N ARG A 164 4.48 32.31 -10.79
CA ARG A 164 5.82 32.70 -11.26
C ARG A 164 5.76 33.85 -12.25
N ARG A 165 4.81 33.80 -13.20
CA ARG A 165 4.60 34.89 -14.16
C ARG A 165 4.24 36.19 -13.45
N GLN A 166 3.30 36.16 -12.50
CA GLN A 166 2.91 37.33 -11.70
C GLN A 166 4.09 37.94 -10.92
N ARG A 167 4.94 37.10 -10.32
CA ARG A 167 6.14 37.57 -9.60
C ARG A 167 7.14 38.23 -10.54
N THR A 168 7.30 37.73 -11.77
CA THR A 168 8.15 38.39 -12.78
C THR A 168 7.53 39.69 -13.30
N THR A 169 6.21 39.77 -13.53
CA THR A 169 5.56 41.02 -13.97
C THR A 169 5.59 42.10 -12.89
N ASN A 170 5.33 41.76 -11.63
CA ASN A 170 5.40 42.74 -10.54
C ASN A 170 6.82 43.29 -10.38
N ARG A 171 7.85 42.46 -10.55
CA ARG A 171 9.25 42.89 -10.47
C ARG A 171 9.70 43.79 -11.65
N SER A 172 9.04 43.69 -12.81
CA SER A 172 9.30 44.57 -13.96
C SER A 172 8.55 45.90 -13.91
N ILE A 173 7.55 46.04 -13.03
CA ILE A 173 6.78 47.28 -12.85
C ILE A 173 7.43 48.19 -11.79
N ASP A 174 8.28 47.63 -10.92
CA ASP A 174 9.01 48.35 -9.86
C ASP A 174 10.43 48.84 -10.29
N LEU A 175 10.74 48.88 -11.59
CA LEU A 175 11.99 49.42 -12.18
C LEU A 175 11.67 50.55 -13.16
#